data_AF-A0A7C7CT74-F1
#
_entry.id   AF-A0A7C7CT74-F1
#
_cell.length_a   1.000
_cell.length_b   1.000
_cell.length_c   1.000
_cell.angle_alpha   90.00
_cell.angle_beta   90.00
_cell.angle_gamma   90.00
#
_symmetry.space_group_name_H-M   'P 1'
#
loop_
_entity.id
_entity.type
_entity.pdbx_description
1 polymer ?
#
loop_
_entity_poly.entity_id
_entity_poly.type
_entity_poly.pdbx_seq_one_letter_code
_entity_poly.pdbx_strand_id
1 'polypeptide(L)'
;MGWIEEVQNLQLKFQNKLLHPLDSIGYRQIIAYLNNKLSYEKMVEDINLRTRQYAKRQLQWFSKESSDMKIELSGDFKKSDIAARVIHSWQG
;
A
#
# COMPACT_ATOMS: atom_id res chain seq x y z
N MET A 1 -3.93 3.21 17.18
CA MET A 1 -2.52 2.85 17.46
C MET A 1 -2.48 1.33 17.46
N GLY A 2 -1.68 0.67 16.64
CA GLY A 2 -1.76 -0.79 16.52
C GLY A 2 -0.88 -1.42 15.43
N TRP A 3 -0.37 -0.63 14.49
CA TRP A 3 0.48 -1.17 13.43
C TRP A 3 1.86 -1.61 13.96
N ILE A 4 2.49 -0.83 14.86
CA ILE A 4 3.77 -1.22 15.47
C ILE A 4 3.60 -2.51 16.28
N GLU A 5 2.51 -2.62 17.03
CA GLU A 5 2.17 -3.81 17.83
C GLU A 5 1.90 -5.03 16.93
N GLU A 6 1.17 -4.84 15.82
CA GLU A 6 0.96 -5.87 14.80
C GLU A 6 2.30 -6.37 14.26
N VAL A 7 3.20 -5.46 13.86
CA VAL A 7 4.53 -5.83 13.34
C VAL A 7 5.38 -6.54 14.40
N GLN A 8 5.34 -6.09 15.64
CA GLN A 8 6.04 -6.74 16.75
C GLN A 8 5.51 -8.17 16.99
N ASN A 9 4.19 -8.35 17.00
CA ASN A 9 3.55 -9.67 17.14
C ASN A 9 3.91 -10.59 15.97
N LEU A 10 3.97 -10.07 14.75
CA LEU A 10 4.41 -10.83 13.58
C LEU A 10 5.88 -11.25 13.71
N GLN A 11 6.78 -10.37 14.14
CA GLN A 11 8.18 -10.73 14.36
C GLN A 11 8.35 -11.84 15.40
N LEU A 12 7.63 -11.76 16.53
CA LEU A 12 7.64 -12.78 17.57
C LEU A 12 7.14 -14.13 17.06
N LYS A 13 6.09 -14.13 16.24
CA LYS A 13 5.48 -15.35 15.69
C LYS A 13 6.36 -16.05 14.64
N PHE A 14 7.15 -15.28 13.89
CA PHE A 14 7.87 -15.80 12.71
C PHE A 14 9.40 -15.84 12.85
N GLN A 15 9.96 -15.46 14.01
CA GLN A 15 11.36 -15.67 14.46
C GLN A 15 12.39 -15.80 13.31
N ASN A 16 12.68 -14.71 12.61
CA ASN A 16 13.70 -14.60 11.56
C ASN A 16 13.41 -15.31 10.22
N LYS A 17 12.19 -15.77 9.94
CA LYS A 17 11.83 -16.10 8.55
C LYS A 17 11.74 -14.81 7.73
N LEU A 18 12.50 -14.77 6.64
CA LEU A 18 12.32 -13.80 5.55
C LEU A 18 10.93 -14.00 4.96
N LEU A 19 9.98 -13.19 5.41
CA LEU A 19 8.64 -13.14 4.86
C LEU A 19 8.56 -11.97 3.88
N HIS A 20 8.36 -12.25 2.60
CA HIS A 20 8.15 -11.24 1.56
C HIS A 20 7.13 -10.14 1.94
N PRO A 21 6.03 -10.41 2.68
CA PRO A 21 5.14 -9.34 3.16
C PRO A 21 5.81 -8.30 4.06
N LEU A 22 6.80 -8.69 4.88
CA LEU A 22 7.51 -7.77 5.80
C LEU A 22 8.46 -6.82 5.07
N ASP A 23 8.71 -7.07 3.78
CA ASP A 23 9.49 -6.18 2.91
C ASP A 23 8.69 -5.02 2.33
N SER A 24 7.38 -4.98 2.59
CA SER A 24 6.50 -3.90 2.16
C SER A 24 6.82 -2.56 2.83
N ILE A 25 6.43 -1.46 2.17
CA ILE A 25 6.47 -0.12 2.74
C ILE A 25 5.65 -0.12 4.04
N GLY A 26 6.17 0.52 5.09
CA GLY A 26 5.63 0.45 6.44
C GLY A 26 6.31 -0.60 7.28
N TYR A 27 6.10 -1.87 6.96
CA TYR A 27 6.63 -3.01 7.71
C TYR A 27 8.15 -2.95 7.87
N ARG A 28 8.88 -2.70 6.78
CA ARG A 28 10.35 -2.60 6.83
C ARG A 28 10.83 -1.45 7.72
N GLN A 29 10.15 -0.30 7.69
CA GLN A 29 10.51 0.86 8.50
C GLN A 29 10.22 0.60 9.98
N ILE A 30 9.07 0.00 10.28
CA ILE A 30 8.69 -0.37 11.65
C ILE A 30 9.66 -1.41 12.21
N ILE A 31 10.05 -2.41 11.43
CA ILE A 31 11.07 -3.39 11.82
C ILE A 31 12.42 -2.71 12.12
N ALA A 32 12.82 -1.72 11.31
CA ALA A 32 14.05 -0.98 11.57
C ALA A 32 13.96 -0.14 12.85
N TYR A 33 12.80 0.48 13.13
CA TYR A 33 12.53 1.16 14.41
C TYR A 33 12.58 0.21 15.60
N LEU A 34 11.90 -0.94 15.53
CA LEU A 34 11.91 -1.97 16.59
C LEU A 34 13.32 -2.53 16.85
N ASN A 35 14.18 -2.54 15.82
CA ASN A 35 15.59 -2.94 15.94
C ASN A 35 16.52 -1.77 16.32
N ASN A 36 16.00 -0.63 16.76
CA ASN A 36 16.75 0.58 17.12
C ASN A 36 17.65 1.15 16.00
N LYS A 37 17.36 0.84 14.74
CA LYS A 37 18.09 1.35 13.56
C LYS A 37 17.52 2.67 13.03
N LEU A 38 16.32 3.04 13.46
CA LEU A 38 15.65 4.30 13.13
C LEU A 38 15.00 4.88 14.39
N SER A 39 14.97 6.20 14.52
CA SER A 39 14.10 6.87 15.49
C SER A 39 12.63 6.77 15.04
N TYR A 40 11.70 6.93 15.98
CA TYR A 40 10.27 6.94 15.68
C TYR A 40 9.93 8.02 14.62
N GLU A 41 10.46 9.22 14.79
CA GLU A 41 10.23 10.34 13.86
C GLU A 41 10.73 10.03 12.45
N LYS A 42 11.96 9.47 12.34
CA LYS A 42 12.53 9.07 11.06
C LYS A 42 11.75 7.93 10.42
N MET A 43 11.27 6.98 11.20
CA MET A 43 10.40 5.90 10.71
C MET A 43 9.12 6.49 10.07
N VAL A 44 8.44 7.42 10.76
CA VAL A 44 7.21 8.05 10.24
C VAL A 44 7.52 8.87 8.97
N GLU A 45 8.60 9.64 8.97
CA GLU A 45 9.04 10.42 7.80
C GLU A 45 9.28 9.51 6.59
N ASP A 46 10.04 8.42 6.78
CA ASP A 46 10.38 7.46 5.74
C ASP A 46 9.15 6.75 5.16
N ILE A 47 8.20 6.33 6.02
CA ILE A 47 6.96 5.68 5.58
C ILE A 47 6.18 6.65 4.68
N ASN A 48 6.02 7.90 5.10
CA ASN A 48 5.30 8.90 4.33
C ASN A 48 5.98 9.20 2.99
N LEU A 49 7.30 9.38 2.99
CA LEU A 49 8.08 9.65 1.78
C LEU A 49 7.94 8.50 0.78
N ARG A 50 8.17 7.26 1.22
CA ARG A 50 8.13 6.08 0.36
C ARG A 50 6.72 5.82 -0.18
N THR A 51 5.69 6.05 0.63
CA THR A 51 4.28 5.92 0.21
C THR A 51 3.95 6.93 -0.90
N ARG A 52 4.36 8.20 -0.76
CA ARG A 52 4.17 9.21 -1.82
C ARG A 52 4.92 8.86 -3.11
N GLN A 53 6.17 8.40 -3.00
CA GLN A 53 6.94 7.95 -4.16
C GLN A 53 6.29 6.75 -4.84
N TYR A 54 5.76 5.80 -4.07
CA TYR A 54 5.05 4.65 -4.59
C TYR A 54 3.77 5.06 -5.32
N ALA A 55 2.96 5.94 -4.72
CA ALA A 55 1.78 6.51 -5.38
C ALA A 55 2.12 7.22 -6.69
N LYS A 56 3.19 8.04 -6.71
CA LYS A 56 3.68 8.68 -7.94
C LYS A 56 4.08 7.67 -9.02
N ARG A 57 4.78 6.59 -8.63
CA ARG A 57 5.15 5.52 -9.57
C ARG A 57 3.93 4.78 -10.11
N GLN A 58 2.94 4.51 -9.27
CA GLN A 58 1.67 3.91 -9.69
C GLN A 58 0.98 4.78 -10.74
N LEU A 59 0.86 6.10 -10.50
CA LEU A 59 0.29 7.03 -11.48
C LEU A 59 1.05 7.04 -12.80
N GLN A 60 2.38 7.06 -12.75
CA GLN A 60 3.22 7.01 -13.95
C GLN A 60 3.05 5.69 -14.71
N TRP A 61 2.96 4.57 -14.01
CA TRP A 61 2.74 3.25 -14.62
C TRP A 61 1.36 3.21 -15.30
N PHE A 62 0.28 3.58 -14.59
CA PHE A 62 -1.07 3.64 -15.15
C PHE A 62 -1.23 4.67 -16.30
N SER A 63 -0.43 5.74 -16.34
CA SER A 63 -0.45 6.68 -17.46
C SER A 63 0.12 6.10 -18.75
N LYS A 64 1.02 5.11 -18.64
CA LYS A 64 1.67 4.45 -19.76
C LYS A 64 0.94 3.18 -20.20
N GLU A 65 0.09 2.65 -19.34
CA GLU A 65 -0.72 1.48 -19.65
C GLU A 65 -1.86 1.85 -20.61
N SER A 66 -1.94 1.14 -21.73
CA SER A 66 -3.10 1.18 -22.63
C SER A 66 -4.21 0.33 -22.03
N SER A 67 -4.93 0.89 -21.07
CA SER A 67 -6.12 0.26 -20.50
C SER A 67 -7.34 0.64 -21.34
N ASP A 68 -8.14 -0.35 -21.72
CA ASP A 68 -9.39 -0.15 -22.48
C ASP A 68 -10.46 0.62 -21.67
N MET A 69 -10.29 0.70 -20.35
CA MET A 69 -11.22 1.37 -19.44
C MET A 69 -10.48 2.07 -18.29
N LYS A 70 -10.80 3.35 -18.08
CA LYS A 70 -10.41 4.13 -16.90
C LYS A 70 -11.66 4.61 -16.18
N ILE A 71 -11.75 4.37 -14.88
CA ILE A 71 -12.86 4.81 -14.04
C ILE A 71 -12.34 5.87 -13.08
N GLU A 72 -12.76 7.12 -13.27
CA GLU A 72 -12.51 8.19 -12.32
C GLU A 72 -13.44 8.05 -11.12
N LEU A 73 -12.86 7.96 -9.93
CA LEU A 73 -13.56 7.83 -8.65
C LEU A 73 -13.75 9.20 -7.97
N SER A 74 -13.86 10.29 -8.73
CA SER A 74 -14.11 11.64 -8.21
C SER A 74 -15.60 11.89 -7.94
N GLY A 75 -16.05 11.75 -6.68
CA GLY A 75 -17.44 12.01 -6.26
C GLY A 75 -18.04 10.95 -5.32
N ASP A 76 -19.30 11.14 -4.91
CA ASP A 76 -20.10 10.14 -4.18
C ASP A 76 -20.61 9.08 -5.17
N PHE A 77 -19.96 7.91 -5.21
CA PHE A 77 -20.41 6.78 -6.01
C PHE A 77 -20.87 5.64 -5.12
N LYS A 78 -22.00 5.01 -5.47
CA LYS A 78 -22.36 3.74 -4.84
C LYS A 78 -21.58 2.62 -5.52
N LYS A 79 -21.10 1.65 -4.72
CA LYS A 79 -20.37 0.48 -5.23
C LYS A 79 -21.14 -0.29 -6.31
N SER A 80 -22.48 -0.26 -6.26
CA SER A 80 -23.38 -0.83 -7.27
C SER A 80 -23.16 -0.24 -8.67
N ASP A 81 -22.85 1.05 -8.75
CA ASP A 81 -22.82 1.79 -10.00
C ASP A 81 -21.54 1.47 -10.79
N ILE A 82 -20.45 1.19 -10.08
CA ILE A 82 -19.18 0.72 -10.66
C ILE A 82 -19.36 -0.69 -11.21
N ALA A 83 -20.01 -1.59 -10.46
CA ALA A 83 -20.23 -2.97 -10.89
C ALA A 83 -21.06 -3.04 -12.19
N ALA A 84 -22.12 -2.22 -12.29
CA ALA A 84 -22.94 -2.13 -13.50
C ALA A 84 -22.15 -1.63 -14.72
N ARG A 85 -21.29 -0.62 -14.55
CA ARG A 85 -20.44 -0.09 -15.64
C ARG A 85 -19.44 -1.13 -16.15
N VAL A 86 -18.86 -1.94 -15.27
CA VAL A 86 -17.93 -3.01 -15.65
C VAL A 86 -18.65 -4.13 -16.41
N ILE A 87 -19.84 -4.53 -15.99
CA ILE A 87 -20.60 -5.58 -16.69
C ILE A 87 -21.01 -5.11 -18.09
N HIS A 88 -21.45 -3.85 -18.24
CA HIS A 88 -21.89 -3.33 -19.53
C HIS A 88 -20.75 -3.20 -20.54
N SER A 89 -19.54 -2.83 -20.10
CA SER A 89 -18.37 -2.72 -21.00
C SER A 89 -17.78 -4.07 -21.42
N TRP A 90 -18.17 -5.18 -20.77
CA TRP A 90 -17.71 -6.55 -21.08
C TRP A 90 -18.66 -7.35 -21.97
N GLN A 91 -19.88 -6.86 -22.23
CA GLN A 91 -20.88 -7.52 -23.09
C GLN A 91 -20.99 -6.91 -24.49
N GLY A 92 -20.12 -5.95 -24.85
CA GLY A 92 -20.07 -5.29 -26.15
C GLY A 92 -18.84 -5.68 -26.96
#